data_AF-A0A1C5S366-F1
#
_entry.id   AF-A0A1C5S366-F1
#
_cell.length_a   1.000
_cell.length_b   1.000
_cell.length_c   1.000
_cell.angle_alpha   90.00
_cell.angle_beta   90.00
_cell.angle_gamma   90.00
#
_symmetry.space_group_name_H-M   'P 1'
#
loop_
_entity.id
_entity.type
_entity.pdbx_description
1 polymer ?
#
loop_
_entity_poly.entity_id
_entity_poly.type
_entity_poly.pdbx_seq_one_letter_code
_entity_poly.pdbx_strand_id
1 'polypeptide(L)' 'MKFKEFVNWCNERACDGCWGMLEAIACINLINEIMKIQFWKREKIWKENYERQVLEEIINPIEKKLEEMENG' A
#
# COMPACT_ATOMS: atom_id res chain seq x y z
N MET A 1 -6.60 5.16 4.21
CA MET A 1 -5.53 5.06 5.22
C MET A 1 -4.54 6.22 5.11
N LYS A 2 -3.81 6.54 6.18
CA LYS A 2 -2.67 7.49 6.17
C LYS A 2 -1.48 6.91 5.42
N PHE A 3 -0.55 7.75 4.96
CA PHE A 3 0.64 7.26 4.24
C PHE A 3 1.49 6.32 5.12
N LYS A 4 1.64 6.62 6.41
CA LYS A 4 2.36 5.74 7.35
C LYS A 4 1.68 4.38 7.53
N GLU A 5 0.35 4.36 7.55
CA GLU A 5 -0.41 3.10 7.65
C GLU A 5 -0.20 2.26 6.39
N PHE A 6 -0.15 2.90 5.21
CA PHE A 6 0.17 2.22 3.96
C PHE A 6 1.58 1.60 3.96
N VAL A 7 2.58 2.34 4.43
CA VAL A 7 3.96 1.82 4.55
C VAL A 7 4.01 0.62 5.50
N ASN A 8 3.32 0.69 6.64
CA ASN A 8 3.24 -0.42 7.57
C ASN A 8 2.57 -1.65 6.95
N TRP A 9 1.44 -1.45 6.26
CA TRP A 9 0.76 -2.51 5.53
C TRP A 9 1.66 -3.19 4.50
N CYS A 10 2.43 -2.40 3.72
CA CYS A 10 3.41 -2.97 2.78
C CYS A 10 4.48 -3.81 3.48
N ASN A 11 4.96 -3.38 4.66
CA ASN A 11 5.95 -4.14 5.43
C ASN A 11 5.38 -5.45 5.96
N GLU A 12 4.13 -5.46 6.40
CA GLU A 12 3.42 -6.69 6.82
C GLU A 12 3.32 -7.67 5.65
N ARG A 13 2.88 -7.22 4.48
CA ARG A 13 2.79 -8.06 3.27
C ARG A 13 4.14 -8.55 2.75
N ALA A 14 5.21 -7.76 2.93
CA ALA A 14 6.56 -8.21 2.64
C ALA A 14 7.03 -9.34 3.60
N CYS A 15 6.53 -9.37 4.84
CA CYS A 15 6.86 -10.40 5.81
C CYS A 15 6.06 -11.70 5.60
N ASP A 16 4.76 -11.60 5.27
CA ASP A 16 3.91 -12.77 5.05
C ASP A 16 3.96 -13.33 3.63
N GLY A 17 4.41 -12.53 2.65
CA GLY A 17 4.54 -12.94 1.25
C GLY A 17 3.21 -13.03 0.49
N CYS A 18 2.11 -12.51 1.05
CA CYS A 18 0.75 -12.67 0.51
C CYS A 18 0.37 -11.63 -0.56
N TRP A 19 1.33 -11.15 -1.34
CA TRP A 19 1.10 -10.27 -2.49
C TRP A 19 1.92 -10.70 -3.71
N GLY A 20 1.48 -10.30 -4.90
CA GLY A 20 2.23 -10.57 -6.13
C GLY A 20 3.46 -9.68 -6.29
N MET A 21 4.38 -10.09 -7.15
CA MET A 21 5.60 -9.34 -7.44
C MET A 21 5.30 -7.95 -8.02
N LEU A 22 4.25 -7.82 -8.84
CA LEU A 22 3.88 -6.55 -9.47
C LEU A 22 3.36 -5.55 -8.44
N GLU A 23 2.50 -5.99 -7.53
CA GLU A 23 1.97 -5.18 -6.43
C GLU A 23 3.10 -4.75 -5.50
N ALA A 24 4.03 -5.66 -5.19
CA ALA A 24 5.23 -5.35 -4.39
C ALA A 24 6.07 -4.24 -5.04
N ILE A 25 6.39 -4.37 -6.34
CA ILE A 25 7.16 -3.36 -7.08
C ILE A 25 6.42 -2.02 -7.14
N ALA A 26 5.12 -2.03 -7.42
CA ALA A 26 4.30 -0.83 -7.48
C ALA A 26 4.29 -0.08 -6.14
N CYS A 27 4.07 -0.79 -5.03
CA CYS A 27 4.10 -0.23 -3.69
C CYS A 27 5.48 0.34 -3.32
N ILE A 28 6.56 -0.39 -3.61
CA ILE A 28 7.94 0.07 -3.33
C ILE A 28 8.26 1.35 -4.11
N ASN A 29 7.93 1.39 -5.40
CA ASN A 29 8.17 2.56 -6.24
C ASN A 29 7.39 3.77 -5.74
N LEU A 30 6.11 3.58 -5.39
CA LEU A 30 5.27 4.66 -4.87
C LEU A 30 5.78 5.20 -3.53
N ILE A 31 6.18 4.32 -2.61
CA ILE A 31 6.79 4.73 -1.34
C ILE A 31 8.05 5.56 -1.61
N ASN A 32 8.92 5.10 -2.50
CA ASN A 32 10.14 5.83 -2.86
C ASN A 32 9.84 7.21 -3.45
N GLU A 33 8.84 7.33 -4.33
CA GLU A 33 8.44 8.63 -4.88
C GLU A 33 7.91 9.58 -3.81
N ILE A 34 7.03 9.12 -2.91
CA ILE A 34 6.50 9.97 -1.84
C ILE A 34 7.59 10.33 -0.83
N MET A 35 8.56 9.44 -0.57
CA MET A 35 9.65 9.70 0.34
C MET A 35 10.62 10.80 -0.15
N LYS A 36 10.70 11.05 -1.46
CA LYS A 36 11.47 12.19 -2.03
C LYS A 36 10.85 13.55 -1.70
N ILE A 37 9.56 13.59 -1.33
CA ILE A 37 8.83 14.82 -1.01
C ILE A 37 9.15 15.27 0.42
N GLN A 38 9.12 16.58 0.66
CA GLN A 38 9.21 17.16 2.01
C GLN A 38 8.19 16.52 2.97
N PHE A 39 8.65 16.13 4.17
CA PHE A 39 7.87 15.35 5.14
C PHE A 39 6.45 15.88 5.38
N TRP A 40 6.31 17.20 5.60
CA TRP A 40 5.02 17.83 5.89
C TRP A 40 4.04 17.86 4.70
N LYS A 41 4.51 17.61 3.47
CA LYS A 41 3.68 17.54 2.26
C LYS A 41 3.29 16.10 1.89
N ARG A 42 3.98 15.09 2.44
CA ARG A 42 3.79 13.68 2.05
C ARG A 42 2.36 13.22 2.24
N GLU A 43 1.78 13.49 3.40
CA GLU A 43 0.40 13.07 3.71
C GLU A 43 -0.61 13.74 2.77
N LYS A 44 -0.44 15.04 2.50
CA LYS A 44 -1.31 15.76 1.55
C LYS A 44 -1.27 15.13 0.16
N ILE A 45 -0.07 14.90 -0.37
CA ILE A 45 0.11 14.33 -1.71
C ILE A 45 -0.37 12.88 -1.77
N TRP A 46 -0.13 12.09 -0.71
CA TRP A 46 -0.70 10.75 -0.57
C TRP A 46 -2.22 10.77 -0.69
N LYS A 47 -2.89 11.60 0.11
CA LYS A 47 -4.35 11.72 0.16
C LYS A 47 -4.95 12.17 -1.17
N GLU A 48 -4.36 13.18 -1.80
CA GLU A 48 -4.91 13.78 -3.01
C GLU A 48 -4.68 12.94 -4.26
N ASN A 49 -3.54 12.24 -4.36
CA ASN A 49 -3.12 11.65 -5.64
C ASN A 49 -3.13 10.12 -5.66
N TYR A 50 -3.04 9.46 -4.51
CA TYR A 50 -2.69 8.03 -4.47
C TYR A 50 -3.62 7.19 -3.60
N GLU A 51 -4.08 7.70 -2.46
CA GLU A 51 -4.81 6.91 -1.45
C GLU A 51 -5.96 6.11 -2.06
N ARG A 52 -6.83 6.79 -2.81
CA ARG A 52 -8.02 6.15 -3.38
C ARG A 52 -7.66 5.03 -4.34
N GLN A 53 -6.74 5.29 -5.27
CA GLN A 53 -6.35 4.30 -6.27
C GLN A 53 -5.66 3.09 -5.60
N VAL A 54 -4.75 3.33 -4.66
CA VAL A 54 -4.05 2.24 -3.96
C VAL A 54 -5.02 1.39 -3.14
N LEU A 55 -6.01 2.01 -2.49
CA LEU A 55 -7.04 1.26 -1.77
C LEU A 55 -7.88 0.40 -2.72
N GLU A 56 -8.39 0.99 -3.80
CA GLU A 56 -9.30 0.33 -4.73
C GLU A 56 -8.60 -0.78 -5.55
N GLU A 57 -7.38 -0.54 -5.99
CA GLU A 57 -6.70 -1.41 -6.96
C GLU A 57 -5.72 -2.42 -6.34
N ILE A 58 -5.19 -2.13 -5.14
CA ILE A 58 -4.14 -2.97 -4.52
C ILE A 58 -4.62 -3.54 -3.19
N ILE A 59 -4.96 -2.67 -2.23
CA ILE A 59 -5.18 -3.11 -0.84
C ILE A 59 -6.47 -3.91 -0.73
N ASN A 60 -7.60 -3.35 -1.15
CA ASN A 60 -8.89 -4.02 -0.97
C ASN A 60 -8.94 -5.39 -1.68
N PRO A 61 -8.43 -5.57 -2.91
CA PRO A 61 -8.37 -6.89 -3.53
C PRO A 61 -7.48 -7.90 -2.80
N ILE A 62 -6.35 -7.46 -2.23
CA ILE A 62 -5.44 -8.35 -1.49
C ILE A 62 -6.05 -8.75 -0.15
N GLU A 63 -6.56 -7.78 0.62
CA GLU A 63 -7.22 -8.06 1.91
C GLU A 63 -8.41 -9.00 1.73
N LYS A 64 -9.22 -8.79 0.69
CA LYS A 64 -10.34 -9.69 0.39
C LYS A 64 -9.87 -11.13 0.14
N LYS A 65 -8.79 -11.33 -0.63
CA LYS A 65 -8.23 -12.67 -0.88
C LYS A 65 -7.71 -13.31 0.41
N LEU A 66 -7.10 -12.54 1.28
CA LEU A 66 -6.62 -13.01 2.57
C LEU A 66 -7.77 -13.45 3.48
N GLU A 67 -8.82 -12.65 3.58
CA GLU A 67 -10.05 -13.01 4.31
C GLU A 67 -10.69 -14.29 3.75
N GLU A 68 -10.72 -14.45 2.42
CA GLU A 68 -11.22 -15.68 1.78
C GLU A 68 -10.35 -16.90 2.08
N MET A 69 -9.03 -16.73 2.23
CA MET A 69 -8.11 -17.82 2.60
C MET A 69 -8.19 -18.21 4.08
N GLU A 70 -8.42 -17.25 4.99
CA GLU A 70 -8.54 -17.51 6.43
C GLU A 70 -9.87 -18.20 6.81
N ASN A 71 -10.93 -17.93 6.05
CA ASN A 71 -12.27 -18.49 6.28
C ASN A 71 -12.53 -19.83 5.54
N GLY A 72 -11.52 -20.35 4.83
CA GLY A 72 -11.61 -21.55 3.99
C GLY A 72 -11.15 -22.85 4.66
#